data_AF-A0A9W4X0D8-F1
#
_entry.id   AF-A0A9W4X0D8-F1
#
_cell.length_a   1.000
_cell.length_b   1.000
_cell.length_c   1.000
_cell.angle_alpha   90.00
_cell.angle_beta   90.00
_cell.angle_gamma   90.00
#
_symmetry.space_group_name_H-M   'P 1'
#
loop_
_entity.id
_entity.type
_entity.pdbx_description
1 polymer ?
#
loop_
_entity_poly.entity_id
_entity_poly.type
_entity_poly.pdbx_seq_one_letter_code
_entity_poly.pdbx_strand_id
1 'polypeptide(L)' 'KYFGVGHEDVINFKLKNLFMKGIDIVKQGKSQLLKFIGEKIMREAMNINNTRPIDKIVKDTLREAGNKKWDFNEFIVIGT' A
#
# COMPACT_ATOMS: atom_id res chain seq x y z
N LYS A 1 -2.22 15.16 -1.40
CA LYS A 1 -2.41 13.69 -1.57
C LYS A 1 -2.28 13.07 -0.19
N TYR A 2 -3.18 12.18 0.24
CA TYR A 2 -3.13 11.59 1.59
C TYR A 2 -3.79 10.21 1.63
N PHE A 3 -3.45 9.42 2.66
CA PHE A 3 -4.17 8.20 3.04
C PHE A 3 -4.41 8.18 4.55
N GLY A 4 -5.39 7.38 4.98
CA GLY A 4 -5.71 7.22 6.39
C GLY A 4 -6.79 6.18 6.61
N VAL A 5 -7.24 6.06 7.86
CA VAL A 5 -8.38 5.23 8.23
C VAL A 5 -9.55 6.17 8.49
N GLY A 6 -10.63 6.01 7.73
CA GLY A 6 -11.86 6.78 7.93
C GLY A 6 -12.58 6.30 9.19
N HIS A 7 -12.89 7.25 10.08
CA HIS A 7 -13.77 7.05 11.22
C HIS A 7 -15.06 7.80 10.91
N GLU A 8 -15.95 7.17 10.13
CA GLU A 8 -17.16 7.82 9.62
C GLU A 8 -18.32 7.65 10.62
N ASP A 9 -18.65 6.41 11.02
CA ASP A 9 -19.76 6.15 11.97
C ASP A 9 -19.40 5.19 13.13
N VAL A 10 -18.31 4.43 13.00
CA VAL A 10 -17.83 3.46 14.00
C VAL A 10 -16.33 3.62 14.18
N ILE A 11 -15.86 3.52 15.43
CA ILE A 11 -14.43 3.53 15.71
C ILE A 11 -13.77 2.34 15.00
N ASN A 12 -12.99 2.65 13.96
CA ASN A 12 -12.41 1.65 13.08
C ASN A 12 -10.92 1.46 13.36
N PHE A 13 -10.61 0.64 14.36
CA PHE A 13 -9.22 0.24 14.65
C PHE A 13 -8.73 -0.91 13.76
N LYS A 14 -9.63 -1.53 12.99
CA LYS A 14 -9.30 -2.62 12.06
C LYS A 14 -9.19 -2.05 10.66
N LEU A 15 -8.06 -2.27 10.00
CA LEU A 15 -7.80 -1.79 8.64
C LEU A 15 -8.64 -2.55 7.58
N LYS A 16 -9.97 -2.40 7.60
CA LYS A 16 -10.84 -2.92 6.53
C LYS A 16 -10.52 -2.20 5.23
N ASN A 17 -10.73 -0.89 5.22
CA ASN A 17 -10.55 -0.04 4.04
C ASN A 17 -9.64 1.15 4.38
N LEU A 18 -8.59 1.33 3.58
CA LEU A 18 -7.77 2.55 3.60
C LEU A 18 -8.48 3.62 2.78
N PHE A 19 -8.67 4.79 3.38
CA PHE A 19 -9.05 5.97 2.64
C PHE A 19 -7.82 6.51 1.92
N MET A 20 -7.91 6.76 0.61
CA MET A 20 -6.79 7.25 -0.21
C MET A 20 -7.28 8.35 -1.14
N LYS A 21 -6.71 9.56 -1.04
CA LYS A 21 -7.05 10.70 -1.90
C LYS A 21 -5.85 11.20 -2.66
N GLY A 22 -5.94 11.08 -4.00
CA GLY A 22 -4.93 11.57 -4.94
C GLY A 22 -3.62 10.77 -4.94
N ILE A 23 -3.58 9.58 -4.35
CA ILE A 23 -2.40 8.70 -4.37
C ILE A 23 -2.35 7.99 -5.73
N ASP A 24 -1.21 8.09 -6.41
CA ASP A 24 -1.07 7.57 -7.78
C ASP A 24 -1.12 6.04 -7.85
N ILE A 25 -0.92 5.34 -6.73
CA ILE A 25 -1.00 3.89 -6.59
C ILE A 25 -2.42 3.36 -6.89
N VAL A 26 -3.46 4.16 -6.64
CA VAL A 26 -4.88 3.77 -6.79
C VAL A 26 -5.38 3.98 -8.23
N LYS A 27 -4.60 4.62 -9.09
CA LYS A 27 -5.02 4.94 -10.46
C LYS A 27 -4.92 3.72 -11.39
N GLN A 28 -5.75 3.69 -12.43
CA GLN A 28 -5.61 2.74 -13.54
C GLN A 28 -4.27 2.94 -14.26
N GLY A 29 -3.77 1.88 -14.90
CA GLY A 29 -2.47 1.92 -15.60
C GLY A 29 -1.26 1.90 -14.67
N LYS A 30 -1.36 1.33 -13.47
CA LYS A 30 -0.20 1.05 -12.61
C LYS A 30 0.08 -0.45 -12.53
N SER A 31 1.36 -0.81 -12.49
CA SER A 31 1.80 -2.19 -12.35
C SER A 31 1.32 -2.79 -11.03
N GLN A 32 1.10 -4.11 -11.01
CA GLN A 32 0.69 -4.82 -9.80
C GLN A 32 1.77 -4.76 -8.73
N LEU A 33 3.06 -4.73 -9.13
CA LEU A 33 4.17 -4.48 -8.22
C LEU A 33 4.01 -3.17 -7.44
N LEU A 34 3.72 -2.06 -8.14
CA LEU A 34 3.57 -0.75 -7.49
C LEU A 34 2.37 -0.73 -6.55
N LYS A 35 1.26 -1.36 -6.95
CA LYS A 35 0.07 -1.54 -6.10
C LYS A 35 0.40 -2.30 -4.83
N PHE A 36 1.06 -3.45 -4.96
CA PHE A 36 1.48 -4.27 -3.83
C PHE A 36 2.38 -3.50 -2.85
N ILE A 37 3.44 -2.86 -3.34
CA ILE A 37 4.39 -2.11 -2.49
C ILE A 37 3.64 -0.98 -1.77
N GLY A 38 2.87 -0.19 -2.53
CA GLY A 38 2.15 0.95 -2.00
C GLY A 38 1.11 0.57 -0.95
N GLU A 39 0.24 -0.39 -1.27
CA GLU A 39 -0.79 -0.88 -0.34
C GLU A 39 -0.18 -1.46 0.93
N LYS A 40 0.90 -2.24 0.81
CA LYS A 40 1.55 -2.86 1.97
C LYS A 40 2.16 -1.80 2.89
N ILE A 41 2.87 -0.82 2.36
CA ILE A 41 3.41 0.30 3.15
C ILE A 41 2.29 1.06 3.85
N MET A 42 1.22 1.42 3.13
CA MET A 42 0.09 2.16 3.72
C MET A 42 -0.61 1.35 4.81
N ARG A 43 -0.78 0.04 4.63
CA ARG A 43 -1.42 -0.83 5.61
C ARG A 43 -0.59 -1.00 6.88
N GLU A 44 0.69 -1.25 6.73
CA GLU A 44 1.63 -1.42 7.85
C GLU A 44 1.80 -0.12 8.63
N ALA A 45 1.90 1.02 7.93
CA ALA A 45 2.06 2.33 8.57
C ALA A 45 0.84 2.73 9.40
N MET A 46 -0.37 2.35 8.96
CA MET A 46 -1.62 2.68 9.65
C MET A 46 -2.05 1.63 10.69
N ASN A 47 -1.31 0.53 10.83
CA ASN A 47 -1.64 -0.50 11.82
C ASN A 47 -1.46 0.05 13.23
N ILE A 48 -2.51 -0.02 14.06
CA ILE A 48 -2.50 0.49 15.44
C ILE A 48 -1.41 -0.17 16.32
N ASN A 49 -1.01 -1.39 15.99
CA ASN A 49 0.02 -2.13 16.71
C ASN A 49 1.43 -1.93 16.11
N ASN A 50 1.57 -1.08 15.09
CA ASN A 50 2.86 -0.85 14.47
C ASN A 50 3.77 -0.03 15.40
N THR A 51 4.93 -0.61 15.73
CA THR A 51 6.00 0.05 16.48
C THR A 51 7.19 0.45 15.60
N ARG A 52 7.15 0.11 14.30
CA ARG A 52 8.25 0.36 13.37
C ARG A 52 8.15 1.75 12.76
N PRO A 53 9.29 2.46 12.58
CA PRO A 53 9.32 3.68 11.79
C PRO A 53 9.04 3.40 10.32
N ILE A 54 8.60 4.43 9.59
CA ILE A 54 8.19 4.30 8.19
C ILE A 54 9.32 3.82 7.28
N ASP A 55 10.57 4.22 7.55
CA ASP A 55 11.73 3.81 6.73
C ASP A 55 11.97 2.30 6.82
N LYS A 56 11.74 1.69 7.99
CA LYS A 56 11.86 0.25 8.19
C LYS A 56 10.74 -0.49 7.45
N ILE A 57 9.51 0.01 7.50
CA ILE A 57 8.37 -0.56 6.75
C ILE A 57 8.66 -0.55 5.26
N VAL A 58 9.18 0.56 4.73
CA VAL A 58 9.55 0.67 3.32
C VAL A 58 10.64 -0.34 2.96
N LYS A 59 11.74 -0.39 3.72
CA LYS A 59 12.85 -1.33 3.49
C LYS A 59 12.39 -2.79 3.52
N ASP A 60 11.61 -3.16 4.54
CA ASP A 60 11.08 -4.52 4.68
C ASP A 60 10.15 -4.87 3.51
N THR A 61 9.28 -3.95 3.09
CA THR A 61 8.36 -4.16 1.96
C THR A 61 9.11 -4.31 0.63
N LEU A 62 10.14 -3.48 0.39
CA LEU A 62 10.97 -3.58 -0.82
C LEU A 62 11.76 -4.89 -0.85
N ARG A 63 12.30 -5.32 0.30
CA ARG A 63 12.97 -6.63 0.42
C ARG A 63 12.01 -7.79 0.12
N GLU A 64 10.80 -7.72 0.65
CA GLU A 64 9.77 -8.72 0.36
C GLU A 64 9.39 -8.73 -1.12
N ALA A 65 9.17 -7.57 -1.71
CA ALA A 65 8.90 -7.45 -3.14
C ALA A 65 10.04 -8.03 -3.98
N GLY A 66 11.30 -7.79 -3.62
CA GLY A 66 12.46 -8.36 -4.31
C GLY A 66 12.58 -9.88 -4.20
N ASN A 67 12.09 -10.47 -3.10
CA ASN A 67 12.17 -11.92 -2.85
C ASN A 67 10.93 -12.69 -3.31
N LYS A 68 9.83 -12.00 -3.62
CA LYS A 68 8.61 -12.61 -4.13
C LYS A 68 8.81 -13.05 -5.58
N LYS A 69 8.25 -14.20 -5.94
CA LYS A 69 8.15 -14.62 -7.34
C LYS A 69 7.00 -13.85 -8.00
N TRP A 70 7.31 -13.14 -9.07
CA TRP A 70 6.35 -12.35 -9.84
C TRP A 70 6.12 -12.96 -11.20
N ASP A 71 4.90 -12.81 -11.72
CA ASP A 71 4.63 -12.99 -13.14
C ASP A 71 5.05 -11.73 -13.91
N PHE A 72 5.53 -11.89 -15.14
CA PHE A 72 5.96 -10.74 -15.95
C PHE A 72 4.84 -9.72 -16.18
N ASN A 73 3.58 -10.17 -16.28
CA ASN A 73 2.43 -9.29 -16.45
C ASN A 73 2.20 -8.36 -15.23
N GLU A 74 2.73 -8.71 -14.06
CA GLU A 74 2.61 -7.88 -12.86
C GLU A 74 3.48 -6.62 -12.91
N PHE A 75 4.43 -6.55 -13.85
CA PHE A 75 5.25 -5.36 -14.12
C PHE A 75 4.67 -4.46 -15.20
N ILE A 76 3.72 -4.96 -16.01
CA ILE A 76 3.18 -4.23 -17.15
C ILE A 76 2.31 -3.05 -16.69
N VAL A 77 2.56 -1.90 -17.30
CA VAL A 77 1.75 -0.69 -17.18
C VAL A 77 0.99 -0.52 -18.48
N ILE A 78 -0.33 -0.67 -18.44
CA ILE A 78 -1.18 -0.37 -19.59
C ILE A 78 -1.40 1.15 -19.59
N GLY A 79 -0.78 1.84 -20.55
CA GLY A 79 -1.05 3.25 -20.79
C GLY A 79 -2.50 3.43 -21.23
N THR A 80 -3.21 4.35 -20.58
CA THR A 80 -4.53 4.84 -21.03
C THR A 80 -4.34 6.24 -21.58
#